data_AF-A0A352F7Z8-F1
#
_entry.id   AF-A0A352F7Z8-F1
#
_cell.length_a   1.000
_cell.length_b   1.000
_cell.length_c   1.000
_cell.angle_alpha   90.00
_cell.angle_beta   90.00
_cell.angle_gamma   90.00
#
_symmetry.space_group_name_H-M   'P 1'
#
loop_
_entity.id
_entity.type
_entity.pdbx_description
1 polymer ?
#
loop_
_entity_poly.entity_id
_entity_poly.type
_entity_poly.pdbx_seq_one_letter_code
_entity_poly.pdbx_strand_id
1 'polypeptide(L)'
;MTIRELVMTRGWKKTMAKLYAWGASVVMIGALMKLEHFPLSSYFLIAGLGTEAIIFFFSGFEPVPEEWEWDRVYPELADKTTKVERKARQVAPATSGTALQKFDEMLLKAEITPELFTKLGNGMKSLADNAGKMTDLAHAHVVTSHFTESMREASDNLNSFSDAYMRSTEELTKSTNTITQSYTRTADQIGKLTQAGQDYVDQLEKMNRKLASLNKVYGNMLTAMNTNEEV
;
A
#
# COMPACT_ATOMS: atom_id res chain seq x y z
N MET A 1 -7.24 48.43 10.01
CA MET A 1 -7.15 47.16 9.27
C MET A 1 -7.30 46.04 10.28
N THR A 2 -8.43 45.35 10.22
CA THR A 2 -8.71 44.22 11.12
C THR A 2 -7.96 42.99 10.60
N ILE A 3 -7.46 42.09 11.46
CA ILE A 3 -6.70 40.88 11.05
C ILE A 3 -7.46 40.06 9.98
N ARG A 4 -8.80 40.06 10.04
CA ARG A 4 -9.68 39.43 9.06
C ARG A 4 -9.61 40.05 7.66
N GLU A 5 -9.40 41.36 7.55
CA GLU A 5 -9.28 42.05 6.26
C GLU A 5 -7.94 41.75 5.57
N LEU A 6 -6.87 41.56 6.36
CA LEU A 6 -5.54 41.19 5.86
C LEU A 6 -5.56 39.78 5.24
N VAL A 7 -6.20 38.83 5.92
CA VAL A 7 -6.33 37.43 5.51
C VAL A 7 -7.25 37.24 4.29
N MET A 8 -8.16 38.19 4.06
CA MET A 8 -9.09 38.15 2.91
C MET A 8 -8.49 38.70 1.60
N THR A 9 -7.31 39.31 1.64
CA THR A 9 -6.70 39.89 0.43
C THR A 9 -6.35 38.80 -0.60
N ARG A 10 -6.53 39.11 -1.90
CA ARG A 10 -6.14 38.19 -3.00
C ARG A 10 -4.66 37.81 -2.97
N GLY A 11 -3.81 38.69 -2.41
CA GLY A 11 -2.39 38.42 -2.17
C GLY A 11 -2.20 37.33 -1.12
N TRP A 12 -2.83 37.48 0.05
CA TRP A 12 -2.75 36.54 1.16
C TRP A 12 -3.19 35.12 0.79
N LYS A 13 -4.32 34.97 0.08
CA LYS A 13 -4.80 33.66 -0.38
C LYS A 13 -3.82 32.97 -1.33
N LYS A 14 -3.23 33.73 -2.27
CA LYS A 14 -2.23 33.19 -3.21
C LYS A 14 -0.92 32.82 -2.53
N THR A 15 -0.49 33.58 -1.52
CA THR A 15 0.70 33.24 -0.74
C THR A 15 0.46 32.03 0.15
N MET A 16 -0.73 31.89 0.76
CA MET A 16 -1.06 30.73 1.56
C MET A 16 -1.17 29.44 0.74
N ALA A 17 -1.81 29.49 -0.44
CA ALA A 17 -1.84 28.34 -1.35
C ALA A 17 -0.44 27.81 -1.71
N LYS A 18 0.54 28.71 -1.87
CA LYS A 18 1.94 28.33 -2.13
C LYS A 18 2.64 27.78 -0.87
N LEU A 19 2.37 28.38 0.29
CA LEU A 19 2.89 27.92 1.59
C LEU A 19 2.43 26.50 1.94
N TYR A 20 1.15 26.17 1.68
CA TYR A 20 0.65 24.79 1.84
C TYR A 20 1.37 23.82 0.90
N ALA A 21 1.54 24.17 -0.37
CA ALA A 21 2.25 23.33 -1.33
C ALA A 21 3.73 23.11 -0.96
N TRP A 22 4.40 24.14 -0.43
CA TRP A 22 5.78 24.04 0.05
C TRP A 22 5.89 23.23 1.35
N GLY A 23 4.99 23.43 2.31
CA GLY A 23 4.93 22.64 3.54
C GLY A 23 4.73 21.15 3.29
N ALA A 24 3.74 20.82 2.45
CA ALA A 24 3.44 19.46 2.06
C ALA A 24 4.64 18.78 1.37
N SER A 25 5.38 19.50 0.53
CA SER A 25 6.57 18.98 -0.13
C SER A 25 7.67 18.58 0.87
N VAL A 26 7.94 19.42 1.88
CA VAL A 26 8.96 19.14 2.90
C VAL A 26 8.56 17.93 3.77
N VAL A 27 7.27 17.81 4.13
CA VAL A 27 6.76 16.64 4.86
C VAL A 27 6.84 15.37 4.05
N MET A 28 6.45 15.40 2.78
CA MET A 28 6.49 14.23 1.92
C MET A 28 7.92 13.71 1.72
N ILE A 29 8.89 14.61 1.59
CA ILE A 29 10.31 14.24 1.52
C ILE A 29 10.78 13.61 2.85
N GLY A 30 10.43 14.22 3.99
CA GLY A 30 10.76 13.66 5.31
C GLY A 30 10.15 12.27 5.54
N ALA A 31 8.90 12.07 5.12
CA ALA A 31 8.21 10.78 5.18
C ALA A 31 8.86 9.73 4.25
N LEU A 32 9.20 10.12 3.03
CA LEU A 32 9.90 9.25 2.06
C LEU A 32 11.24 8.76 2.64
N MET A 33 12.05 9.67 3.17
CA MET A 33 13.35 9.31 3.77
C MET A 33 13.19 8.37 4.98
N LYS A 34 12.10 8.51 5.75
CA LYS A 34 11.78 7.61 6.87
C LYS A 34 11.44 6.21 6.38
N LEU A 35 10.68 6.09 5.28
CA LEU A 35 10.31 4.81 4.67
C LEU A 35 11.53 4.09 4.06
N GLU A 36 12.42 4.82 3.41
CA GLU A 36 13.65 4.26 2.80
C GLU A 36 14.78 4.01 3.81
N HIS A 37 14.57 4.31 5.10
CA HIS A 37 15.56 4.11 6.17
C HIS A 37 16.89 4.87 5.95
N PHE A 38 16.84 6.07 5.35
CA PHE A 38 18.04 6.89 5.19
C PHE A 38 18.61 7.33 6.56
N PRO A 39 19.95 7.32 6.75
CA PRO A 39 20.58 7.99 7.89
C PRO A 39 20.20 9.48 7.87
N LEU A 40 19.79 10.03 9.02
CA LEU A 40 19.20 11.38 9.22
C LEU A 40 17.71 11.53 8.89
N SER A 41 17.01 10.48 8.42
CA SER A 41 15.57 10.54 8.10
C SER A 41 14.69 11.10 9.23
N SER A 42 15.03 10.79 10.48
CA SER A 42 14.28 11.29 11.63
C SER A 42 14.39 12.82 11.81
N TYR A 43 15.54 13.43 11.50
CA TYR A 43 15.68 14.89 11.56
C TYR A 43 14.87 15.58 10.46
N PHE A 44 14.89 15.03 9.25
CA PHE A 44 14.09 15.55 8.14
C PHE A 44 12.58 15.37 8.36
N LEU A 45 12.15 14.26 8.94
CA LEU A 45 10.75 14.04 9.30
C LEU A 45 10.26 15.01 10.39
N ILE A 46 11.07 15.24 11.42
CA ILE A 46 10.75 16.20 12.48
C ILE A 46 10.67 17.63 11.92
N ALA A 47 11.62 18.01 11.05
CA ALA A 47 11.59 19.31 10.39
C ALA A 47 10.35 19.48 9.50
N GLY A 48 9.99 18.46 8.71
CA GLY A 48 8.77 18.47 7.90
C GLY A 48 7.53 18.62 8.76
N LEU A 49 7.32 17.71 9.72
CA LEU A 49 6.13 17.73 10.59
C LEU A 49 6.03 19.03 11.40
N GLY A 50 7.17 19.59 11.83
CA GLY A 50 7.23 20.90 12.47
C GLY A 50 6.80 22.04 11.55
N THR A 51 7.15 21.97 10.27
CA THR A 51 6.74 22.96 9.26
C THR A 51 5.22 22.89 9.02
N GLU A 52 4.66 21.69 8.92
CA GLU A 52 3.19 21.50 8.81
C GLU A 52 2.45 21.97 10.07
N ALA A 53 2.98 21.73 11.27
CA ALA A 53 2.35 22.22 12.50
C ALA A 53 2.21 23.76 12.52
N ILE A 54 3.21 24.48 12.00
CA ILE A 54 3.17 25.94 11.88
C ILE A 54 2.13 26.36 10.82
N ILE A 55 2.12 25.72 9.66
CA ILE A 55 1.17 26.03 8.58
C ILE A 55 -0.27 25.77 9.02
N PHE A 56 -0.51 24.65 9.72
CA PHE A 56 -1.81 24.28 10.25
C PHE A 56 -2.29 25.22 11.36
N PHE A 57 -1.38 25.78 12.14
CA PHE A 57 -1.72 26.84 13.10
C PHE A 57 -2.23 28.10 12.39
N PHE A 58 -1.59 28.50 11.28
CA PHE A 58 -2.00 29.66 10.51
C PHE A 58 -3.26 29.42 9.65
N SER A 59 -3.53 28.18 9.24
CA SER A 59 -4.75 27.81 8.49
C SER A 59 -6.03 28.01 9.30
N GLY A 60 -5.97 27.89 10.63
CA GLY A 60 -7.11 28.13 11.53
C GLY A 60 -7.61 29.58 11.53
N PHE A 61 -6.84 30.52 11.00
CA PHE A 61 -7.26 31.91 10.81
C PHE A 61 -7.90 32.16 9.43
N GLU A 62 -7.91 31.17 8.55
CA GLU A 62 -8.58 31.25 7.25
C GLU A 62 -10.11 31.09 7.45
N PRO A 63 -10.92 31.97 6.84
CA PRO A 63 -12.37 31.83 6.91
C PRO A 63 -12.81 30.52 6.25
N VAL A 64 -13.71 29.79 6.92
CA VAL A 64 -14.31 28.55 6.40
C VAL A 64 -14.84 28.82 4.98
N PRO A 65 -14.40 28.06 3.96
CA PRO A 65 -14.92 28.22 2.61
C PRO A 65 -16.43 28.05 2.63
N GLU A 66 -17.13 29.06 2.12
CA GLU A 66 -18.58 29.08 2.02
C GLU A 66 -19.01 27.95 1.08
N GLU A 67 -19.66 26.93 1.62
CA GLU A 67 -20.17 25.82 0.83
C GLU A 67 -21.24 26.37 -0.11
N TRP A 68 -21.06 26.17 -1.42
CA TRP A 68 -22.06 26.59 -2.39
C TRP A 68 -23.40 25.90 -2.09
N GLU A 69 -24.46 26.69 -1.87
CA GLU A 69 -25.83 26.20 -1.73
C GLU A 69 -26.34 25.62 -3.05
N TRP A 70 -25.86 24.42 -3.41
CA TRP A 70 -26.25 23.70 -4.63
C TRP A 70 -27.76 23.45 -4.73
N ASP A 71 -28.45 23.50 -3.59
CA ASP A 71 -29.91 23.52 -3.42
C ASP A 71 -30.59 24.57 -4.33
N ARG A 72 -30.00 25.77 -4.45
CA ARG A 72 -30.57 26.86 -5.27
C ARG A 72 -30.53 26.60 -6.78
N VAL A 73 -29.62 25.74 -7.24
CA VAL A 73 -29.40 25.45 -8.67
C VAL A 73 -30.03 24.12 -9.08
N TYR A 74 -30.18 23.18 -8.15
CA TYR A 74 -30.82 21.88 -8.34
C TYR A 74 -31.85 21.61 -7.24
N PRO A 75 -33.06 22.19 -7.33
CA PRO A 75 -34.12 21.99 -6.33
C PRO A 75 -34.56 20.52 -6.19
N GLU A 76 -34.24 19.67 -7.17
CA GLU A 76 -34.47 18.21 -7.15
C GLU A 76 -33.69 17.49 -6.03
N LEU A 77 -32.60 18.09 -5.51
CA LEU A 77 -31.78 17.54 -4.42
C LEU A 77 -32.13 18.15 -3.04
N ALA A 78 -32.91 19.23 -3.03
CA ALA A 78 -33.24 19.99 -1.83
C ALA A 78 -34.20 19.26 -0.89
N ASP A 79 -35.09 18.43 -1.43
CA ASP A 79 -36.30 18.05 -0.69
C ASP A 79 -36.61 16.55 -0.79
N LYS A 80 -35.72 15.70 -0.22
CA LYS A 80 -36.05 14.28 0.03
C LYS A 80 -35.44 13.69 1.31
N THR A 81 -35.23 14.47 2.37
CA THR A 81 -34.80 13.91 3.67
C THR A 81 -35.58 14.35 4.89
N THR A 82 -36.66 15.14 4.77
CA THR A 82 -37.54 15.36 5.91
C THR A 82 -39.03 15.32 5.55
N LYS A 83 -39.72 14.38 6.19
CA LYS A 83 -41.18 14.26 6.34
C LYS A 83 -41.98 13.88 5.08
N VAL A 84 -42.18 12.57 4.93
CA VAL A 84 -43.33 12.01 4.21
C VAL A 84 -44.61 12.36 4.98
N GLU A 85 -45.16 13.55 4.77
CA GLU A 85 -46.59 13.79 4.97
C GLU A 85 -47.32 13.50 3.66
N ARG A 86 -48.02 12.37 3.64
CA ARG A 86 -48.98 12.03 2.57
C ARG A 86 -50.09 13.08 2.54
N LYS A 87 -50.03 14.03 1.60
CA LYS A 87 -51.25 14.67 1.08
C LYS A 87 -51.68 13.94 -0.19
N ALA A 88 -52.79 13.22 -0.06
CA ALA A 88 -53.49 12.56 -1.14
C ALA A 88 -53.86 13.58 -2.23
N ARG A 89 -53.22 13.47 -3.40
CA ARG A 89 -53.71 14.10 -4.62
C ARG A 89 -54.89 13.27 -5.11
N GLN A 90 -56.09 13.85 -5.05
CA GLN A 90 -57.27 13.28 -5.68
C GLN A 90 -56.98 13.05 -7.16
N VAL A 91 -56.93 11.79 -7.54
CA VAL A 91 -56.89 11.35 -8.93
C VAL A 91 -58.34 11.24 -9.37
N ALA A 92 -58.73 12.00 -10.39
CA ALA A 92 -60.02 11.83 -11.05
C ALA A 92 -60.14 10.39 -11.58
N PRO A 93 -61.35 9.79 -11.58
CA PRO A 93 -61.51 8.40 -12.01
C PRO A 93 -61.24 8.29 -13.51
N ALA A 94 -60.31 7.41 -13.86
CA ALA A 94 -60.02 7.03 -15.23
C ALA A 94 -61.22 6.27 -15.80
N THR A 95 -61.88 6.85 -16.81
CA THR A 95 -62.75 6.12 -17.72
C THR A 95 -61.87 5.28 -18.64
N SER A 96 -61.79 3.98 -18.37
CA SER A 96 -61.02 2.97 -19.13
C SER A 96 -61.48 2.74 -20.58
N GLY A 97 -62.23 3.68 -21.18
CA GLY A 97 -62.66 3.63 -22.57
C GLY A 97 -61.85 4.52 -23.52
N THR A 98 -61.12 5.53 -23.03
CA THR A 98 -60.68 6.61 -23.92
C THR A 98 -59.38 6.37 -24.69
N ALA A 99 -58.51 5.44 -24.25
CA ALA A 99 -57.23 5.21 -24.92
C ALA A 99 -57.37 4.31 -26.16
N LEU A 100 -58.10 3.20 -26.04
CA LEU A 100 -58.36 2.28 -27.14
C LEU A 100 -59.33 2.89 -28.16
N GLN A 101 -60.32 3.65 -27.69
CA GLN A 101 -61.31 4.31 -28.54
C GLN A 101 -60.70 5.51 -29.30
N LYS A 102 -59.77 6.28 -28.69
CA LYS A 102 -58.97 7.28 -29.41
C LYS A 102 -57.96 6.67 -30.38
N PHE A 103 -57.47 5.46 -30.11
CA PHE A 103 -56.60 4.73 -31.02
C PHE A 103 -57.39 4.25 -32.26
N ASP A 104 -58.59 3.72 -32.04
CA ASP A 104 -59.52 3.28 -33.09
C ASP A 104 -60.01 4.47 -33.94
N GLU A 105 -60.31 5.60 -33.28
CA GLU A 105 -60.68 6.86 -33.94
C GLU A 105 -59.51 7.48 -34.72
N MET A 106 -58.24 7.27 -34.29
CA MET A 106 -57.05 7.64 -35.07
C MET A 106 -56.78 6.70 -36.25
N LEU A 107 -57.11 5.41 -36.12
CA LEU A 107 -56.99 4.40 -37.19
C LEU A 107 -58.04 4.60 -38.30
N LEU A 108 -59.25 5.01 -37.92
CA LEU A 108 -60.34 5.33 -38.85
C LEU A 108 -60.16 6.68 -39.55
N LYS A 109 -59.48 7.64 -38.90
CA LYS A 109 -59.38 9.04 -39.36
C LYS A 109 -58.03 9.39 -39.99
N ALA A 110 -56.97 8.64 -39.71
CA ALA A 110 -55.72 8.73 -40.44
C ALA A 110 -55.78 7.77 -41.64
N GLU A 111 -55.63 8.28 -42.86
CA GLU A 111 -55.40 7.45 -44.02
C GLU A 111 -54.27 6.47 -43.70
N ILE A 112 -54.52 5.15 -43.77
CA ILE A 112 -53.51 4.13 -43.51
C ILE A 112 -52.45 4.22 -44.61
N THR A 113 -51.47 5.09 -44.37
CA THR A 113 -50.37 5.36 -45.29
C THR A 113 -49.28 4.32 -45.01
N PRO A 114 -48.60 3.78 -46.04
CA PRO A 114 -47.47 2.86 -45.87
C PRO A 114 -46.37 3.38 -44.91
N GLU A 115 -46.28 4.70 -44.77
CA GLU A 115 -45.36 5.37 -43.87
C GLU A 115 -45.67 5.12 -42.38
N LEU A 116 -46.95 5.01 -41.98
CA LEU A 116 -47.34 4.71 -40.59
C LEU A 116 -46.98 3.27 -40.20
N PHE A 117 -47.17 2.32 -41.11
CA PHE A 117 -46.74 0.93 -40.92
C PHE A 117 -45.21 0.84 -40.75
N THR A 118 -44.47 1.62 -41.55
CA THR A 118 -43.01 1.67 -41.46
C THR A 118 -42.54 2.28 -40.13
N LYS A 119 -43.17 3.36 -39.66
CA LYS A 119 -42.86 3.98 -38.36
C LYS A 119 -43.19 3.07 -37.19
N LEU A 120 -44.32 2.36 -37.23
CA LEU A 120 -44.70 1.39 -36.21
C LEU A 120 -43.75 0.19 -36.18
N GLY A 121 -43.39 -0.35 -37.35
CA GLY A 121 -42.41 -1.44 -37.46
C GLY A 121 -41.04 -1.03 -36.91
N ASN A 122 -40.58 0.19 -37.22
CA ASN A 122 -39.36 0.76 -36.64
C ASN A 122 -39.48 0.94 -35.13
N GLY A 123 -40.63 1.40 -34.62
CA GLY A 123 -40.89 1.53 -33.18
C GLY A 123 -40.84 0.19 -32.44
N MET A 124 -41.48 -0.85 -32.99
CA MET A 124 -41.40 -2.21 -32.45
C MET A 124 -39.99 -2.79 -32.50
N LYS A 125 -39.24 -2.52 -33.59
CA LYS A 125 -37.84 -2.94 -33.69
C LYS A 125 -36.95 -2.23 -32.67
N SER A 126 -37.12 -0.92 -32.50
CA SER A 126 -36.42 -0.15 -31.47
C SER A 126 -36.79 -0.61 -30.06
N LEU A 127 -38.04 -1.00 -29.82
CA LEU A 127 -38.45 -1.57 -28.53
C LEU A 127 -37.81 -2.94 -28.28
N ALA A 128 -37.75 -3.80 -29.30
CA ALA A 128 -37.08 -5.10 -29.21
C ALA A 128 -35.56 -4.95 -28.97
N ASP A 129 -34.90 -4.04 -29.70
CA ASP A 129 -33.48 -3.74 -29.52
C ASP A 129 -33.19 -3.16 -28.13
N ASN A 130 -34.07 -2.28 -27.63
CA ASN A 130 -33.93 -1.71 -26.29
C ASN A 130 -34.22 -2.72 -25.17
N ALA A 131 -35.18 -3.63 -25.37
CA ALA A 131 -35.44 -4.72 -24.43
C ALA A 131 -34.27 -5.72 -24.35
N GLY A 132 -33.60 -5.99 -25.49
CA GLY A 132 -32.36 -6.75 -25.54
C GLY A 132 -31.25 -6.09 -24.70
N LYS A 133 -31.00 -4.79 -24.91
CA LYS A 133 -30.04 -4.01 -24.09
C LYS A 133 -30.40 -3.95 -22.61
N MET A 134 -31.69 -3.98 -22.27
CA MET A 134 -32.14 -4.01 -20.88
C MET A 134 -31.87 -5.37 -20.23
N THR A 135 -31.86 -6.44 -21.02
CA THR A 135 -31.41 -7.77 -20.59
C THR A 135 -29.90 -7.78 -20.33
N ASP A 136 -29.11 -7.08 -21.16
CA ASP A 136 -27.68 -6.87 -20.90
C ASP A 136 -27.42 -6.01 -19.65
N LEU A 137 -28.29 -5.04 -19.36
CA LEU A 137 -28.27 -4.27 -18.10
C LEU A 137 -28.70 -5.11 -16.88
N ALA A 138 -29.62 -6.07 -17.05
CA ALA A 138 -29.94 -7.03 -16.00
C ALA A 138 -28.72 -7.93 -15.68
N HIS A 139 -27.88 -8.23 -16.68
CA HIS A 139 -26.56 -8.83 -16.45
C HIS A 139 -25.58 -7.88 -15.72
N ALA A 140 -25.75 -6.56 -15.78
CA ALA A 140 -24.95 -5.63 -14.99
C ALA A 140 -25.19 -5.72 -13.46
N HIS A 141 -26.33 -6.27 -13.01
CA HIS A 141 -26.53 -6.62 -11.60
C HIS A 141 -25.69 -7.83 -11.15
N VAL A 142 -25.30 -8.72 -12.07
CA VAL A 142 -24.37 -9.85 -11.80
C VAL A 142 -22.95 -9.34 -11.53
N VAL A 143 -22.57 -8.19 -12.10
CA VAL A 143 -21.25 -7.57 -11.91
C VAL A 143 -21.02 -7.16 -10.45
N THR A 144 -22.05 -6.75 -9.71
CA THR A 144 -21.92 -6.43 -8.28
C THR A 144 -21.58 -7.65 -7.43
N SER A 145 -22.19 -8.82 -7.75
CA SER A 145 -21.88 -10.07 -7.07
C SER A 145 -20.45 -10.52 -7.37
N HIS A 146 -20.04 -10.48 -8.64
CA HIS A 146 -18.68 -10.84 -9.04
C HIS A 146 -17.64 -9.87 -8.46
N PHE A 147 -17.94 -8.58 -8.39
CA PHE A 147 -17.06 -7.61 -7.73
C PHE A 147 -16.87 -7.92 -6.24
N THR A 148 -17.96 -8.27 -5.54
CA THR A 148 -17.90 -8.65 -4.12
C THR A 148 -17.09 -9.92 -3.92
N GLU A 149 -17.27 -10.91 -4.79
CA GLU A 149 -16.50 -12.16 -4.79
C GLU A 149 -15.01 -11.91 -5.04
N SER A 150 -14.68 -11.15 -6.10
CA SER A 150 -13.29 -10.79 -6.40
C SER A 150 -12.64 -9.96 -5.30
N MET A 151 -13.38 -9.09 -4.62
CA MET A 151 -12.87 -8.33 -3.47
C MET A 151 -12.64 -9.24 -2.25
N ARG A 152 -13.49 -10.25 -2.05
CA ARG A 152 -13.30 -11.27 -1.02
C ARG A 152 -12.07 -12.13 -1.32
N GLU A 153 -11.94 -12.62 -2.55
CA GLU A 153 -10.79 -13.40 -3.01
C GLU A 153 -9.48 -12.60 -2.93
N ALA A 154 -9.51 -11.31 -3.31
CA ALA A 154 -8.36 -10.43 -3.15
C ALA A 154 -7.97 -10.25 -1.67
N SER A 155 -8.95 -10.16 -0.78
CA SER A 155 -8.71 -10.07 0.66
C SER A 155 -8.10 -11.36 1.21
N ASP A 156 -8.60 -12.52 0.78
CA ASP A 156 -8.08 -13.83 1.16
C ASP A 156 -6.64 -14.05 0.64
N ASN A 157 -6.37 -13.60 -0.58
CA ASN A 157 -5.03 -13.61 -1.17
C ASN A 157 -4.07 -12.65 -0.44
N LEU A 158 -4.53 -11.47 -0.04
CA LEU A 158 -3.74 -10.52 0.77
C LEU A 158 -3.41 -11.08 2.15
N ASN A 159 -4.36 -11.75 2.80
CA ASN A 159 -4.13 -12.43 4.07
C ASN A 159 -3.10 -13.56 3.90
N SER A 160 -3.26 -14.38 2.86
CA SER A 160 -2.31 -15.45 2.53
C SER A 160 -0.91 -14.92 2.22
N PHE A 161 -0.81 -13.79 1.51
CA PHE A 161 0.44 -13.10 1.24
C PHE A 161 1.08 -12.56 2.52
N SER A 162 0.29 -11.93 3.40
CA SER A 162 0.77 -11.44 4.70
C SER A 162 1.33 -12.58 5.55
N ASP A 163 0.64 -13.72 5.62
CA ASP A 163 1.09 -14.91 6.34
C ASP A 163 2.39 -15.47 5.74
N ALA A 164 2.47 -15.58 4.41
CA ALA A 164 3.69 -16.03 3.73
C ALA A 164 4.86 -15.08 3.97
N TYR A 165 4.61 -13.76 3.98
CA TYR A 165 5.62 -12.73 4.25
C TYR A 165 6.13 -12.79 5.69
N MET A 166 5.24 -12.96 6.66
CA MET A 166 5.63 -13.14 8.07
C MET A 166 6.49 -14.40 8.25
N ARG A 167 6.08 -15.54 7.69
CA ARG A 167 6.86 -16.78 7.74
C ARG A 167 8.22 -16.64 7.07
N SER A 168 8.28 -15.95 5.92
CA SER A 168 9.53 -15.71 5.21
C SER A 168 10.48 -14.82 6.03
N THR A 169 9.95 -13.82 6.72
CA THR A 169 10.73 -12.93 7.60
C THR A 169 11.26 -13.68 8.82
N GLU A 170 10.45 -14.57 9.40
CA GLU A 170 10.86 -15.43 10.52
C GLU A 170 11.97 -16.41 10.11
N GLU A 171 11.80 -17.11 8.98
CA GLU A 171 12.83 -18.01 8.46
C GLU A 171 14.10 -17.27 8.04
N LEU A 172 14.00 -16.07 7.47
CA LEU A 172 15.16 -15.22 7.19
C LEU A 172 15.90 -14.85 8.47
N THR A 173 15.18 -14.43 9.50
CA THR A 173 15.76 -14.10 10.82
C THR A 173 16.47 -15.31 11.43
N LYS A 174 15.84 -16.49 11.35
CA LYS A 174 16.41 -17.75 11.81
C LYS A 174 17.66 -18.16 11.03
N SER A 175 17.65 -17.98 9.70
CA SER A 175 18.80 -18.22 8.83
C SER A 175 19.96 -17.29 9.18
N THR A 176 19.70 -15.99 9.33
CA THR A 176 20.70 -15.01 9.77
C THR A 176 21.30 -15.39 11.13
N ASN A 177 20.47 -15.76 12.11
CA ASN A 177 20.95 -16.22 13.42
C ASN A 177 21.82 -17.48 13.30
N THR A 178 21.44 -18.42 12.44
CA THR A 178 22.22 -19.64 12.17
C THR A 178 23.56 -19.33 11.52
N ILE A 179 23.61 -18.38 10.58
CA ILE A 179 24.84 -17.92 9.93
C ILE A 179 25.75 -17.22 10.95
N THR A 180 25.20 -16.35 11.80
CA THR A 180 25.98 -15.69 12.85
C THR A 180 26.55 -16.72 13.85
N GLN A 181 25.76 -17.73 14.23
CA GLN A 181 26.22 -18.81 15.10
C GLN A 181 27.27 -19.70 14.42
N SER A 182 27.12 -20.02 13.14
CA SER A 182 28.12 -20.81 12.42
C SER A 182 29.42 -20.02 12.26
N TYR A 183 29.34 -18.73 11.95
CA TYR A 183 30.49 -17.84 11.83
C TYR A 183 31.27 -17.72 13.14
N THR A 184 30.58 -17.47 14.26
CA THR A 184 31.21 -17.42 15.60
C THR A 184 31.83 -18.75 15.98
N ARG A 185 31.15 -19.87 15.73
CA ARG A 185 31.70 -21.21 15.97
C ARG A 185 32.94 -21.50 15.11
N THR A 186 32.94 -21.10 13.84
CA THR A 186 34.11 -21.24 12.96
C THR A 186 35.26 -20.36 13.43
N ALA A 187 35.00 -19.12 13.83
CA ALA A 187 36.02 -18.24 14.39
C ALA A 187 36.66 -18.84 15.66
N ASP A 188 35.84 -19.39 16.57
CA ASP A 188 36.32 -20.08 17.77
C ASP A 188 37.16 -21.31 17.43
N GLN A 189 36.75 -22.10 16.43
CA GLN A 189 37.51 -23.27 15.97
C GLN A 189 38.84 -22.86 15.35
N ILE A 190 38.87 -21.79 14.55
CA ILE A 190 40.11 -21.25 13.99
C ILE A 190 41.03 -20.78 15.12
N GLY A 191 40.52 -20.06 16.12
CA GLY A 191 41.31 -19.64 17.28
C GLY A 191 41.92 -20.83 18.04
N LYS A 192 41.12 -21.87 18.30
CA LYS A 192 41.60 -23.11 18.92
C LYS A 192 42.64 -23.84 18.06
N LEU A 193 42.46 -23.86 16.74
CA LEU A 193 43.41 -24.48 15.83
C LEU A 193 44.74 -23.72 15.80
N THR A 194 44.70 -22.38 15.80
CA THR A 194 45.90 -21.55 15.91
C THR A 194 46.65 -21.83 17.21
N GLN A 195 45.94 -21.91 18.34
CA GLN A 195 46.54 -22.25 19.63
C GLN A 195 47.17 -23.65 19.60
N ALA A 196 46.43 -24.65 19.12
CA ALA A 196 46.95 -26.01 19.00
C ALA A 196 48.19 -26.09 18.09
N GLY A 197 48.24 -25.25 17.03
CA GLY A 197 49.41 -25.11 16.18
C GLY A 197 50.62 -24.54 16.91
N GLN A 198 50.43 -23.51 17.74
CA GLN A 198 51.51 -22.96 18.58
C GLN A 198 51.99 -23.99 19.61
N ASP A 199 51.07 -24.64 20.32
CA ASP A 199 51.40 -25.67 21.30
C ASP A 199 52.18 -26.83 20.65
N TYR A 200 51.81 -27.21 19.41
CA TYR A 200 52.52 -28.23 18.65
C TYR A 200 53.96 -27.82 18.29
N VAL A 201 54.17 -26.57 17.86
CA VAL A 201 55.51 -26.03 17.58
C VAL A 201 56.36 -26.04 18.86
N ASP A 202 55.80 -25.60 19.99
CA ASP A 202 56.48 -25.64 21.29
C ASP A 202 56.85 -27.07 21.71
N GLN A 203 55.95 -28.03 21.49
CA GLN A 203 56.18 -29.44 21.79
C GLN A 203 57.32 -30.02 20.92
N LEU A 204 57.34 -29.67 19.62
CA LEU A 204 58.41 -30.05 18.70
C LEU A 204 59.75 -29.45 19.11
N GLU A 205 59.79 -28.17 19.50
CA GLU A 205 61.01 -27.52 19.95
C GLU A 205 61.56 -28.19 21.23
N LYS A 206 60.68 -28.50 22.20
CA LYS A 206 61.04 -29.27 23.40
C LYS A 206 61.56 -30.67 23.06
N MET A 207 60.93 -31.36 22.12
CA MET A 207 61.38 -32.69 21.67
C MET A 207 62.76 -32.61 21.01
N ASN A 208 62.98 -31.62 20.14
CA ASN A 208 64.25 -31.42 19.46
C ASN A 208 65.38 -31.13 20.46
N ARG A 209 65.12 -30.30 21.49
CA ARG A 209 66.05 -30.10 22.61
C ARG A 209 66.37 -31.39 23.37
N LYS A 210 65.35 -32.23 23.65
CA LYS A 210 65.58 -33.53 24.31
C LYS A 210 66.42 -34.47 23.46
N LEU A 211 66.16 -34.57 22.15
CA LEU A 211 66.95 -35.38 21.23
C LEU A 211 68.39 -34.90 21.13
N ALA A 212 68.62 -33.58 21.05
CA ALA A 212 69.96 -33.00 21.07
C ALA A 212 70.71 -33.33 22.37
N SER A 213 70.04 -33.24 23.52
CA SER A 213 70.61 -33.64 24.81
C SER A 213 70.96 -35.14 24.84
N LEU A 214 70.08 -35.99 24.30
CA LEU A 214 70.28 -37.43 24.20
C LEU A 214 71.49 -37.77 23.33
N ASN A 215 71.59 -37.16 22.15
CA ASN A 215 72.75 -37.30 21.26
C ASN A 215 74.05 -36.85 21.94
N LYS A 216 74.02 -35.78 22.74
CA LYS A 216 75.20 -35.33 23.50
C LYS A 216 75.62 -36.35 24.58
N VAL A 217 74.67 -36.93 25.31
CA VAL A 217 74.95 -37.99 26.30
C VAL A 217 75.53 -39.23 25.62
N TYR A 218 74.93 -39.68 24.51
CA TYR A 218 75.44 -40.80 23.72
C TYR A 218 76.85 -40.54 23.20
N GLY A 219 77.11 -39.34 22.66
CA GLY A 219 78.44 -38.95 22.20
C GLY A 219 79.47 -39.00 23.33
N ASN A 220 79.15 -38.40 24.48
CA ASN A 220 80.02 -38.43 25.66
C ASN A 220 80.28 -39.87 26.16
N MET A 221 79.28 -40.75 26.10
CA MET A 221 79.43 -42.15 26.50
C MET A 221 80.31 -42.93 25.53
N LEU A 222 80.17 -42.69 24.23
CA LEU A 222 81.01 -43.30 23.20
C LEU A 222 82.47 -42.83 23.32
N THR A 223 82.70 -41.53 23.57
CA THR A 223 84.03 -40.99 23.82
C THR A 223 84.64 -41.61 25.06
N ALA A 224 83.87 -41.72 26.15
CA ALA A 224 84.33 -42.35 27.39
C ALA A 224 84.64 -43.86 27.23
N MET A 225 83.90 -44.58 26.39
CA MET A 225 84.23 -45.98 26.07
C MET A 225 85.50 -46.08 25.23
N ASN A 226 85.68 -45.22 24.22
CA ASN A 226 86.86 -45.26 23.34
C ASN A 226 88.15 -44.83 24.08
N THR A 227 88.07 -43.87 25.01
CA THR A 227 89.24 -43.45 25.81
C THR A 227 89.69 -44.48 26.84
N ASN A 228 88.83 -45.42 27.22
CA ASN A 228 89.16 -46.49 28.16
C ASN A 228 89.79 -47.72 27.47
N GLU A 229 89.81 -47.78 26.13
CA GLU A 229 90.50 -48.84 25.37
C GLU A 229 91.97 -48.48 25.01
N GLU A 230 92.41 -47.22 25.18
CA GLU A 230 93.78 -46.77 24.87
C GLU A 230 94.75 -46.68 26.08
N VAL A 231 94.45 -47.35 27.20
CA VAL A 231 95.37 -47.51 28.36
C VAL A 231 95.62 -48.99 28.64
#